data_AF-A0A7D5SJA1-F1
#
_entry.id   AF-A0A7D5SJA1-F1
#
_cell.length_a   1.000
_cell.length_b   1.000
_cell.length_c   1.000
_cell.angle_alpha   90.00
_cell.angle_beta   90.00
_cell.angle_gamma   90.00
#
_symmetry.space_group_name_H-M   'P 1'
#
loop_
_entity.id
_entity.type
_entity.pdbx_description
1 polymer ?
#
loop_
_entity_poly.entity_id
_entity_poly.type
_entity_poly.pdbx_seq_one_letter_code
_entity_poly.pdbx_strand_id
1 'polypeptide(L)'
;MGNGETANKKGNLLIVDDDINFLKLLEKSLSKHFNIATARSGPEALEIIKKGFNPGVILTDLNMPVMNGIEFLKETLKYVPNSIRIILSAFANPQEIIAAINQSKAYMYLMKPVDQLQLIQILKNAFDTYNLIVQNNRLLATLRKMGISDEKKLDIITQSPSVKTAQLVASEFVFSLGKLLSMAEKYYFTNHTSYVVAIAKALAKELKFTERTIEEITLAATLINLPMLVMPKRFLLYDPYDLEQSDNKFFFTLYQEAIDTLSLIEIIKGPITILSQIWENRAGSGGPNHLEGQAVLREAQVIAIANIYHNRVYRIQPFQVTKLEEEGLVVQTKEETFNRHNEAIKFFYRKANWFDSDVHNTFQDMVKKRAIPELVFPKTNLVIRNFDLRTLRSVELDKDLTEIPSEAEEEKGQAETQPIEREIRVEKLKPGMIVAQNIVTKTGIVIVRQDNRLDEALIENIKYLAETGLLPKQISVYAVPPPNLSEEQKNTQET
;
A
#
# COMPACT_ATOMS: atom_id res chain seq x y z
N MET A 1 15.51 -39.91 -38.34
CA MET A 1 15.43 -38.45 -38.55
C MET A 1 15.00 -37.84 -37.23
N GLY A 2 15.88 -37.06 -36.61
CA GLY A 2 15.69 -36.57 -35.25
C GLY A 2 14.56 -35.54 -35.15
N ASN A 3 13.67 -35.73 -34.19
CA ASN A 3 12.71 -34.73 -33.75
C ASN A 3 13.49 -33.55 -33.19
N GLY A 4 13.45 -32.41 -33.90
CA GLY A 4 13.98 -31.16 -33.39
C GLY A 4 13.11 -30.68 -32.23
N GLU A 5 13.52 -30.97 -31.00
CA GLU A 5 13.13 -30.18 -29.84
C GLU A 5 13.45 -28.72 -30.14
N THR A 6 12.42 -27.88 -30.26
CA THR A 6 12.60 -26.43 -30.27
C THR A 6 13.27 -26.07 -28.94
N ALA A 7 14.57 -25.78 -28.97
CA ALA A 7 15.31 -25.32 -27.80
C ALA A 7 14.54 -24.16 -27.17
N ASN A 8 14.00 -24.39 -25.97
CA ASN A 8 13.19 -23.40 -25.26
C ASN A 8 14.11 -22.23 -24.90
N LYS A 9 14.11 -21.19 -25.74
CA LYS A 9 15.10 -20.11 -25.68
C LYS A 9 14.79 -19.26 -24.44
N LYS A 10 15.63 -19.40 -23.42
CA LYS A 10 15.51 -18.63 -22.17
C LYS A 10 15.49 -17.13 -22.47
N GLY A 11 14.55 -16.41 -21.86
CA GLY A 11 14.46 -14.95 -21.97
C GLY A 11 15.68 -14.25 -21.36
N ASN A 12 16.15 -13.17 -22.00
CA ASN A 12 17.25 -12.35 -21.48
C ASN A 12 16.76 -11.44 -20.36
N LEU A 13 17.24 -11.64 -19.14
CA LEU A 13 16.90 -10.89 -17.94
C LEU A 13 18.11 -10.05 -17.49
N LEU A 14 17.91 -8.76 -17.28
CA LEU A 14 18.90 -7.89 -16.64
C LEU A 14 18.46 -7.62 -15.20
N ILE A 15 19.32 -7.88 -14.22
CA ILE A 15 19.08 -7.60 -12.79
C ILE A 15 20.05 -6.51 -12.33
N VAL A 16 19.54 -5.45 -11.73
CA VAL A 16 20.33 -4.30 -11.29
C VAL A 16 20.05 -4.01 -9.82
N ASP A 17 21.05 -4.13 -8.96
CA ASP A 17 20.92 -3.93 -7.51
C ASP A 17 22.31 -3.65 -6.92
N ASP A 18 22.44 -2.72 -5.98
CA ASP A 18 23.72 -2.38 -5.37
C ASP A 18 24.17 -3.41 -4.31
N ASP A 19 23.25 -4.26 -3.82
CA ASP A 19 23.54 -5.39 -2.95
C ASP A 19 24.03 -6.62 -3.74
N ILE A 20 25.34 -6.86 -3.65
CA ILE A 20 26.02 -8.00 -4.29
C ILE A 20 25.47 -9.35 -3.83
N ASN A 21 25.12 -9.48 -2.54
CA ASN A 21 24.63 -10.75 -2.00
C ASN A 21 23.25 -11.04 -2.56
N PHE A 22 22.40 -10.02 -2.65
CA PHE A 22 21.08 -10.13 -3.26
C PHE A 22 21.15 -10.47 -4.75
N LEU A 23 22.04 -9.83 -5.52
CA LEU A 23 22.29 -10.19 -6.93
C LEU A 23 22.69 -11.66 -7.09
N LYS A 24 23.66 -12.14 -6.31
CA LYS A 24 24.12 -13.55 -6.37
C LYS A 24 23.00 -14.53 -6.01
N LEU A 25 22.18 -14.18 -5.01
CA LEU A 25 21.02 -14.98 -4.62
C LEU A 25 20.02 -15.08 -5.78
N LEU A 26 19.65 -13.95 -6.40
CA LEU A 26 18.72 -13.92 -7.52
C LEU A 26 19.29 -14.63 -8.74
N GLU A 27 20.54 -14.40 -9.11
CA GLU A 27 21.20 -15.04 -10.25
C GLU A 27 21.19 -16.58 -10.09
N LYS A 28 21.59 -17.09 -8.93
CA LYS A 28 21.54 -18.52 -8.62
C LYS A 28 20.12 -19.07 -8.71
N SER A 29 19.15 -18.33 -8.19
CA SER A 29 17.75 -18.73 -8.11
C SER A 29 17.04 -18.74 -9.47
N LEU A 30 17.44 -17.84 -10.37
CA LEU A 30 16.73 -17.56 -11.63
C LEU A 30 17.44 -18.11 -12.88
N SER A 31 18.75 -18.44 -12.80
CA SER A 31 19.56 -18.93 -13.93
C SER A 31 19.03 -20.20 -14.61
N LYS A 32 18.27 -21.02 -13.87
CA LYS A 32 17.57 -22.19 -14.43
C LYS A 32 16.48 -21.80 -15.43
N HIS A 33 15.91 -20.60 -15.29
CA HIS A 33 14.75 -20.13 -16.05
C HIS A 33 15.10 -19.09 -17.12
N PHE A 34 16.10 -18.24 -16.87
CA PHE A 34 16.42 -17.08 -17.71
C PHE A 34 17.91 -17.02 -18.07
N ASN A 35 18.24 -16.28 -19.13
CA ASN A 35 19.61 -15.89 -19.44
C ASN A 35 19.90 -14.56 -18.75
N ILE A 36 20.76 -14.56 -17.73
CA ILE A 36 20.88 -13.44 -16.77
C ILE A 36 22.15 -12.65 -17.03
N ALA A 37 22.01 -11.33 -17.05
CA ALA A 37 23.10 -10.39 -16.80
C ALA A 37 22.81 -9.63 -15.49
N THR A 38 23.85 -9.36 -14.71
CA THR A 38 23.75 -8.60 -13.46
C THR A 38 24.59 -7.33 -13.55
N ALA A 39 24.16 -6.27 -12.86
CA ALA A 39 24.89 -5.02 -12.71
C ALA A 39 24.68 -4.45 -11.31
N ARG A 40 25.70 -3.75 -10.79
CA ARG A 40 25.69 -3.18 -9.44
C ARG A 40 25.25 -1.72 -9.39
N SER A 41 24.98 -1.13 -10.54
CA SER A 41 24.57 0.27 -10.68
C SER A 41 23.90 0.52 -12.03
N GLY A 42 23.12 1.59 -12.13
CA GLY A 42 22.51 2.05 -13.38
C GLY A 42 23.53 2.25 -14.54
N PRO A 43 24.68 2.93 -14.32
CA PRO A 43 25.69 3.11 -15.36
C PRO A 43 26.29 1.79 -15.86
N GLU A 44 26.60 0.85 -14.96
CA GLU A 44 27.11 -0.46 -15.35
C GLU A 44 26.08 -1.24 -16.18
N ALA A 45 24.81 -1.20 -15.78
CA ALA A 45 23.71 -1.83 -16.51
C ALA A 45 23.54 -1.25 -17.92
N LEU A 46 23.65 0.08 -18.08
CA LEU A 46 23.61 0.72 -19.39
C LEU A 46 24.78 0.31 -20.27
N GLU A 47 25.99 0.15 -19.71
CA GLU A 47 27.14 -0.35 -20.48
C GLU A 47 26.95 -1.79 -20.94
N ILE A 48 26.33 -2.65 -20.13
CA ILE A 48 25.96 -4.02 -20.54
C ILE A 48 25.00 -3.98 -21.73
N ILE A 49 23.98 -3.11 -21.68
CA ILE A 49 23.02 -2.95 -22.80
C ILE A 49 23.74 -2.44 -24.06
N LYS A 50 24.57 -1.40 -23.95
CA LYS A 50 25.31 -0.82 -25.08
C LYS A 50 26.30 -1.80 -25.72
N LYS A 51 26.87 -2.71 -24.92
CA LYS A 51 27.76 -3.79 -25.40
C LYS A 51 27.01 -4.92 -26.14
N GLY A 52 25.69 -4.82 -26.26
CA GLY A 52 24.87 -5.71 -27.10
C GLY A 52 23.98 -6.67 -26.33
N PHE A 53 23.94 -6.62 -25.00
CA PHE A 53 22.95 -7.38 -24.25
C PHE A 53 21.57 -6.76 -24.45
N ASN A 54 20.64 -7.53 -25.04
CA ASN A 54 19.27 -7.07 -25.30
C ASN A 54 18.29 -7.75 -24.32
N PRO A 55 18.02 -7.15 -23.13
CA PRO A 55 17.10 -7.71 -22.16
C PRO A 55 15.65 -7.63 -22.64
N GLY A 56 14.90 -8.72 -22.53
CA GLY A 56 13.45 -8.67 -22.66
C GLY A 56 12.77 -8.14 -21.40
N VAL A 57 13.36 -8.41 -20.24
CA VAL A 57 12.90 -7.94 -18.93
C VAL A 57 14.08 -7.34 -18.16
N ILE A 58 13.82 -6.22 -17.48
CA ILE A 58 14.75 -5.52 -16.60
C ILE A 58 14.14 -5.51 -15.20
N LEU A 59 14.86 -6.02 -14.20
CA LEU A 59 14.53 -5.98 -12.78
C LEU A 59 15.54 -5.08 -12.08
N THR A 60 15.09 -3.98 -11.47
CA THR A 60 16.00 -3.03 -10.81
C THR A 60 15.56 -2.72 -9.39
N ASP A 61 16.53 -2.49 -8.49
CA ASP A 61 16.28 -1.78 -7.24
C ASP A 61 15.95 -0.31 -7.52
N LEU A 62 15.23 0.33 -6.60
CA LEU A 62 14.86 1.74 -6.68
C LEU A 62 15.98 2.64 -6.17
N ASN A 63 16.58 2.29 -5.04
CA ASN A 63 17.50 3.11 -4.26
C ASN A 63 18.93 2.61 -4.44
N MET A 64 19.54 2.99 -5.55
CA MET A 64 20.95 2.68 -5.83
C MET A 64 21.79 3.97 -5.81
N PRO A 65 23.06 3.90 -5.35
CA PRO A 65 23.99 5.01 -5.45
C PRO A 65 24.23 5.47 -6.89
N VAL A 66 24.62 6.73 -7.07
CA VAL A 66 25.00 7.37 -8.34
C VAL A 66 23.84 7.60 -9.32
N MET A 67 23.01 6.58 -9.56
CA MET A 67 21.84 6.65 -10.44
C MET A 67 20.76 5.74 -9.86
N ASN A 68 19.61 6.33 -9.52
CA ASN A 68 18.51 5.56 -8.95
C ASN A 68 17.80 4.72 -10.03
N GLY A 69 16.97 3.77 -9.60
CA GLY A 69 16.25 2.87 -10.50
C GLY A 69 15.35 3.58 -11.51
N ILE A 70 14.72 4.71 -11.13
CA ILE A 70 13.84 5.49 -12.02
C ILE A 70 14.66 6.11 -13.16
N GLU A 71 15.76 6.77 -12.81
CA GLU A 71 16.68 7.40 -13.77
C GLU A 71 17.26 6.37 -14.73
N PHE A 72 17.72 5.23 -14.19
CA PHE A 72 18.22 4.12 -14.98
C PHE A 72 17.15 3.62 -15.96
N LEU A 73 15.96 3.26 -15.50
CA LEU A 73 14.90 2.74 -16.36
C LEU A 73 14.48 3.76 -17.42
N LYS A 74 14.44 5.05 -17.10
CA LYS A 74 14.17 6.11 -18.06
C LYS A 74 15.22 6.15 -19.18
N GLU A 75 16.50 5.99 -18.86
CA GLU A 75 17.57 5.92 -19.86
C GLU A 75 17.45 4.66 -20.74
N THR A 76 16.99 3.53 -20.20
CA THR A 76 16.81 2.30 -20.98
C THR A 76 15.81 2.44 -22.12
N LEU A 77 14.84 3.38 -22.04
CA LEU A 77 13.87 3.65 -23.11
C LEU A 77 14.54 4.03 -24.44
N LYS A 78 15.73 4.61 -24.41
CA LYS A 78 16.49 5.01 -25.61
C LYS A 78 17.13 3.81 -26.33
N TYR A 79 17.45 2.75 -25.59
CA TYR A 79 18.21 1.61 -26.10
C TYR A 79 17.35 0.37 -26.31
N VAL A 80 16.44 0.10 -25.36
CA VAL A 80 15.61 -1.11 -25.31
C VAL A 80 14.15 -0.75 -24.95
N PRO A 81 13.46 0.03 -25.79
CA PRO A 81 12.13 0.59 -25.47
C PRO A 81 11.05 -0.47 -25.19
N ASN A 82 11.17 -1.65 -25.80
CA ASN A 82 10.20 -2.74 -25.67
C ASN A 82 10.41 -3.60 -24.42
N SER A 83 11.52 -3.45 -23.70
CA SER A 83 11.78 -4.26 -22.50
C SER A 83 10.71 -3.99 -21.44
N ILE A 84 10.28 -5.05 -20.77
CA ILE A 84 9.43 -4.93 -19.60
C ILE A 84 10.30 -4.51 -18.41
N ARG A 85 9.86 -3.47 -17.70
CA ARG A 85 10.63 -2.83 -16.63
C ARG A 85 9.94 -3.07 -15.29
N ILE A 86 10.63 -3.72 -14.35
CA ILE A 86 10.12 -4.09 -13.04
C ILE A 86 11.00 -3.45 -11.97
N ILE A 87 10.37 -2.78 -11.01
CA ILE A 87 11.06 -2.23 -9.83
C ILE A 87 10.86 -3.19 -8.67
N LEU A 88 11.93 -3.47 -7.93
CA LEU A 88 11.92 -4.29 -6.72
C LEU A 88 12.62 -3.53 -5.59
N SER A 89 11.86 -2.99 -4.63
CA SER A 89 12.42 -2.11 -3.59
C SER A 89 12.06 -2.58 -2.18
N ALA A 90 12.95 -2.29 -1.22
CA ALA A 90 12.67 -2.43 0.20
C ALA A 90 11.92 -1.21 0.78
N PHE A 91 11.92 -0.10 0.06
CA PHE A 91 11.32 1.16 0.51
C PHE A 91 9.89 1.29 0.00
N ALA A 92 9.03 1.94 0.78
CA ALA A 92 7.59 2.01 0.50
C ALA A 92 7.08 3.45 0.57
N ASN A 93 7.86 4.44 0.11
CA ASN A 93 7.33 5.80 0.00
C ASN A 93 6.37 5.87 -1.19
N PRO A 94 5.06 6.07 -0.97
CA PRO A 94 4.07 6.06 -2.04
C PRO A 94 4.34 7.12 -3.12
N GLN A 95 4.89 8.27 -2.74
CA GLN A 95 5.20 9.35 -3.69
C GLN A 95 6.30 8.95 -4.67
N GLU A 96 7.37 8.32 -4.17
CA GLU A 96 8.46 7.81 -5.02
C GLU A 96 7.98 6.69 -5.93
N ILE A 97 7.07 5.83 -5.46
CA ILE A 97 6.49 4.75 -6.26
C ILE A 97 5.65 5.30 -7.40
N ILE A 98 4.77 6.25 -7.12
CA ILE A 98 3.93 6.91 -8.13
C ILE A 98 4.83 7.63 -9.15
N ALA A 99 5.85 8.36 -8.68
CA ALA A 99 6.83 9.00 -9.55
C ALA A 99 7.59 7.99 -10.41
N ALA A 100 7.99 6.85 -9.84
CA ALA A 100 8.69 5.79 -10.54
C ALA A 100 7.86 5.22 -11.68
N ILE A 101 6.60 4.88 -11.41
CA ILE A 101 5.67 4.35 -12.42
C ILE A 101 5.52 5.34 -13.58
N ASN A 102 5.29 6.62 -13.25
CA ASN A 102 5.07 7.68 -14.23
C ASN A 102 6.31 7.96 -15.10
N GLN A 103 7.49 8.09 -14.49
CA GLN A 103 8.68 8.56 -15.20
C GLN A 103 9.41 7.46 -15.99
N SER A 104 9.32 6.21 -15.52
CA SER A 104 10.05 5.08 -16.11
C SER A 104 9.20 4.16 -16.98
N LYS A 105 7.89 4.42 -17.06
CA LYS A 105 6.90 3.47 -17.63
C LYS A 105 7.12 2.06 -17.07
N ALA A 106 7.25 1.98 -15.75
CA ALA A 106 7.42 0.71 -15.06
C ALA A 106 6.17 -0.16 -15.28
N TYR A 107 6.40 -1.41 -15.64
CA TYR A 107 5.35 -2.41 -15.83
C TYR A 107 4.82 -2.95 -14.51
N MET A 108 5.67 -3.01 -13.47
CA MET A 108 5.35 -3.56 -12.16
C MET A 108 6.22 -2.94 -11.07
N TYR A 109 5.66 -2.88 -9.86
CA TYR A 109 6.37 -2.52 -8.64
C TYR A 109 6.23 -3.65 -7.62
N LEU A 110 7.35 -4.15 -7.09
CA LEU A 110 7.40 -5.24 -6.14
C LEU A 110 8.11 -4.79 -4.86
N MET A 111 7.59 -5.22 -3.71
CA MET A 111 8.21 -4.95 -2.41
C MET A 111 9.01 -6.16 -1.90
N LYS A 112 10.26 -5.91 -1.51
CA LYS A 112 11.12 -6.86 -0.78
C LYS A 112 10.54 -7.11 0.64
N PRO A 113 10.62 -8.33 1.19
CA PRO A 113 11.07 -9.56 0.54
C PRO A 113 10.03 -10.08 -0.45
N VAL A 114 10.46 -10.61 -1.60
CA VAL A 114 9.59 -11.25 -2.60
C VAL A 114 9.73 -12.76 -2.53
N ASP A 115 8.61 -13.49 -2.58
CA ASP A 115 8.64 -14.94 -2.64
C ASP A 115 9.27 -15.40 -3.97
N GLN A 116 10.12 -16.43 -3.91
CA GLN A 116 10.88 -16.88 -5.06
C GLN A 116 9.98 -17.47 -6.16
N LEU A 117 8.98 -18.27 -5.80
CA LEU A 117 8.06 -18.88 -6.77
C LEU A 117 7.20 -17.80 -7.42
N GLN A 118 6.73 -16.85 -6.61
CA GLN A 118 6.00 -15.68 -7.09
C GLN A 118 6.84 -14.85 -8.07
N LEU A 119 8.11 -14.56 -7.75
CA LEU A 119 9.00 -13.80 -8.62
C LEU A 119 9.24 -14.51 -9.95
N ILE A 120 9.44 -15.83 -9.94
CA ILE A 120 9.61 -16.62 -11.16
C ILE A 120 8.36 -16.53 -12.05
N GLN A 121 7.16 -16.63 -11.45
CA GLN A 121 5.92 -16.54 -12.21
C GLN A 121 5.72 -15.13 -12.81
N ILE A 122 5.99 -14.09 -12.02
CA ILE A 122 5.94 -12.69 -12.48
C ILE A 122 6.90 -12.49 -13.67
N LEU A 123 8.14 -12.97 -13.56
CA LEU A 123 9.13 -12.83 -14.64
C LEU A 123 8.72 -13.60 -15.90
N LYS A 124 8.13 -14.80 -15.77
CA LYS A 124 7.58 -15.54 -16.91
C LYS A 124 6.48 -14.75 -17.63
N ASN A 125 5.51 -14.24 -16.88
CA ASN A 125 4.42 -13.44 -17.44
C ASN A 125 4.96 -12.16 -18.10
N ALA A 126 5.95 -11.51 -17.49
CA ALA A 126 6.64 -10.37 -18.09
C ALA A 126 7.32 -10.73 -19.42
N PHE A 127 7.95 -11.91 -19.54
CA PHE A 127 8.50 -12.37 -20.82
C PHE A 127 7.42 -12.71 -21.84
N ASP A 128 6.28 -13.26 -21.42
CA ASP A 128 5.14 -13.50 -22.33
C ASP A 128 4.61 -12.18 -22.88
N THR A 129 4.43 -11.17 -22.03
CA THR A 129 4.06 -9.80 -22.43
C THR A 129 5.11 -9.19 -23.36
N TYR A 130 6.41 -9.32 -23.05
CA TYR A 130 7.49 -8.87 -23.93
C TYR A 130 7.40 -9.53 -25.31
N ASN A 131 7.21 -10.85 -25.35
CA ASN A 131 7.10 -11.60 -26.60
C ASN A 131 5.89 -11.15 -27.42
N LEU A 132 4.74 -10.91 -26.78
CA LEU A 132 3.56 -10.36 -27.44
C LEU A 132 3.81 -8.97 -28.03
N ILE A 133 4.45 -8.06 -27.28
CA ILE A 133 4.81 -6.72 -27.76
C ILE A 133 5.73 -6.81 -28.98
N VAL A 134 6.78 -7.64 -28.92
CA VAL A 134 7.72 -7.82 -30.02
C VAL A 134 7.04 -8.45 -31.24
N GLN A 135 6.18 -9.44 -31.06
CA GLN A 135 5.41 -10.06 -32.14
C GLN A 135 4.45 -9.06 -32.78
N ASN A 136 3.71 -8.29 -31.99
CA ASN A 136 2.80 -7.24 -32.48
C ASN A 136 3.57 -6.18 -33.29
N ASN A 137 4.71 -5.71 -32.79
CA ASN A 137 5.53 -4.74 -33.50
C ASN A 137 6.06 -5.29 -34.85
N ARG A 138 6.44 -6.58 -34.89
CA ARG A 138 6.85 -7.25 -36.14
C ARG A 138 5.68 -7.39 -37.12
N LEU A 139 4.50 -7.76 -36.63
CA LEU A 139 3.29 -7.86 -37.43
C LEU A 139 2.93 -6.49 -38.02
N LEU A 140 2.90 -5.44 -37.21
CA LEU A 140 2.66 -4.07 -37.65
C LEU A 140 3.67 -3.61 -38.71
N ALA A 141 4.95 -3.90 -38.51
CA ALA A 141 5.98 -3.60 -39.50
C ALA A 141 5.77 -4.36 -40.82
N THR A 142 5.27 -5.60 -40.76
CA THR A 142 4.95 -6.44 -41.93
C THR A 142 3.73 -5.90 -42.66
N LEU A 143 2.66 -5.57 -41.94
CA LEU A 143 1.44 -4.97 -42.50
C LEU A 143 1.73 -3.63 -43.20
N ARG A 144 2.56 -2.78 -42.58
CA ARG A 144 3.03 -1.53 -43.19
C ARG A 144 3.82 -1.77 -44.47
N LYS A 145 4.71 -2.78 -44.51
CA LYS A 145 5.44 -3.17 -45.73
C LYS A 145 4.52 -3.71 -46.83
N MET A 146 3.38 -4.31 -46.46
CA MET A 146 2.37 -4.82 -47.39
C MET A 146 1.41 -3.73 -47.91
N GLY A 147 1.65 -2.45 -47.58
CA GLY A 147 0.83 -1.33 -48.06
C GLY A 147 -0.50 -1.17 -47.31
N ILE A 148 -0.67 -1.84 -46.17
CA ILE A 148 -1.83 -1.65 -45.30
C ILE A 148 -1.53 -0.45 -44.40
N SER A 149 -1.93 0.74 -44.84
CA SER A 149 -1.69 2.03 -44.16
C SER A 149 -2.90 2.54 -43.37
N ASP A 150 -4.04 1.86 -43.48
CA ASP A 150 -5.31 2.33 -42.91
C ASP A 150 -5.34 2.05 -41.41
N GLU A 151 -5.06 3.08 -40.60
CA GLU A 151 -4.95 3.00 -39.14
C GLU A 151 -6.19 2.38 -38.50
N LYS A 152 -7.39 2.63 -39.05
CA LYS A 152 -8.64 2.03 -38.55
C LYS A 152 -8.71 0.52 -38.77
N LYS A 153 -8.15 0.00 -39.87
CA LYS A 153 -8.07 -1.45 -40.11
C LYS A 153 -7.00 -2.11 -39.25
N LEU A 154 -5.86 -1.43 -39.07
CA LEU A 154 -4.80 -1.88 -38.16
C LEU A 154 -5.31 -1.98 -36.70
N ASP A 155 -6.11 -1.01 -36.28
CA ASP A 155 -6.77 -0.98 -34.97
C ASP A 155 -7.77 -2.12 -34.82
N ILE A 156 -8.68 -2.34 -35.77
CA ILE A 156 -9.65 -3.44 -35.71
C ILE A 156 -8.96 -4.82 -35.66
N ILE A 157 -7.85 -5.00 -36.39
CA ILE A 157 -7.07 -6.26 -36.40
C ILE A 157 -6.35 -6.47 -35.05
N THR A 158 -5.95 -5.41 -34.36
CA THR A 158 -5.21 -5.49 -33.09
C THR A 158 -6.10 -5.42 -31.85
N GLN A 159 -7.35 -4.96 -31.96
CA GLN A 159 -8.25 -4.67 -30.83
C GLN A 159 -8.80 -5.88 -30.07
N SER A 160 -8.98 -7.05 -30.70
CA SER A 160 -9.61 -8.19 -29.99
C SER A 160 -8.68 -8.90 -29.00
N PRO A 161 -7.39 -9.12 -29.30
CA PRO A 161 -6.41 -9.58 -28.32
C PRO A 161 -5.93 -8.45 -27.39
N SER A 162 -5.85 -7.20 -27.86
CA SER A 162 -5.23 -6.10 -27.10
C SER A 162 -6.05 -5.63 -25.89
N VAL A 163 -7.38 -5.65 -25.93
CA VAL A 163 -8.19 -5.24 -24.77
C VAL A 163 -8.02 -6.24 -23.63
N LYS A 164 -8.12 -7.55 -23.91
CA LYS A 164 -7.93 -8.59 -22.89
C LYS A 164 -6.49 -8.62 -22.37
N THR A 165 -5.50 -8.43 -23.25
CA THR A 165 -4.10 -8.29 -22.83
C THR A 165 -3.90 -7.04 -21.99
N ALA A 166 -4.49 -5.88 -22.34
CA ALA A 166 -4.40 -4.66 -21.56
C ALA A 166 -5.05 -4.82 -20.18
N GLN A 167 -6.19 -5.49 -20.09
CA GLN A 167 -6.86 -5.81 -18.82
C GLN A 167 -6.01 -6.76 -17.96
N LEU A 168 -5.42 -7.79 -18.55
CA LEU A 168 -4.52 -8.71 -17.84
C LEU A 168 -3.30 -7.96 -17.30
N VAL A 169 -2.66 -7.16 -18.15
CA VAL A 169 -1.51 -6.33 -17.81
C VAL A 169 -1.87 -5.35 -16.68
N ALA A 170 -3.04 -4.70 -16.75
CA ALA A 170 -3.54 -3.84 -15.67
C ALA A 170 -3.80 -4.63 -14.38
N SER A 171 -4.41 -5.81 -14.46
CA SER A 171 -4.65 -6.67 -13.29
C SER A 171 -3.35 -7.11 -12.62
N GLU A 172 -2.34 -7.48 -13.40
CA GLU A 172 -1.02 -7.85 -12.88
C GLU A 172 -0.31 -6.67 -12.23
N PHE A 173 -0.41 -5.49 -12.83
CA PHE A 173 0.12 -4.26 -12.25
C PHE A 173 -0.56 -3.93 -10.92
N VAL A 174 -1.90 -3.95 -10.88
CA VAL A 174 -2.68 -3.73 -9.64
C VAL A 174 -2.30 -4.76 -8.58
N PHE A 175 -2.17 -6.03 -8.96
CA PHE A 175 -1.73 -7.09 -8.04
C PHE A 175 -0.33 -6.84 -7.49
N SER A 176 0.60 -6.32 -8.30
CA SER A 176 1.95 -5.95 -7.85
C SER A 176 1.92 -4.88 -6.75
N LEU A 177 0.93 -3.99 -6.76
CA LEU A 177 0.72 -2.98 -5.73
C LEU A 177 0.07 -3.51 -4.45
N GLY A 178 -0.32 -4.80 -4.39
CA GLY A 178 -1.11 -5.34 -3.27
C GLY A 178 -0.51 -5.09 -1.88
N LYS A 179 0.81 -5.30 -1.72
CA LYS A 179 1.49 -5.01 -0.44
C LYS A 179 1.44 -3.52 -0.08
N LEU A 180 1.61 -2.63 -1.06
CA LEU A 180 1.52 -1.19 -0.86
C LEU A 180 0.10 -0.79 -0.43
N LEU A 181 -0.92 -1.29 -1.14
CA LEU A 181 -2.33 -1.00 -0.85
C LEU A 181 -2.74 -1.48 0.54
N SER A 182 -2.20 -2.62 0.97
CA SER A 182 -2.47 -3.18 2.29
C SER A 182 -1.90 -2.33 3.45
N MET A 183 -0.94 -1.44 3.20
CA MET A 183 -0.44 -0.51 4.23
C MET A 183 -1.51 0.49 4.71
N ALA A 184 -2.52 0.77 3.87
CA ALA A 184 -3.65 1.62 4.23
C ALA A 184 -4.73 0.89 5.06
N GLU A 185 -4.67 -0.45 5.14
CA GLU A 185 -5.73 -1.26 5.76
C GLU A 185 -5.67 -1.28 7.29
N LYS A 186 -4.59 -0.77 7.89
CA LYS A 186 -4.36 -0.73 9.35
C LYS A 186 -5.40 0.07 10.15
N TYR A 187 -6.28 0.81 9.48
CA TYR A 187 -7.35 1.61 10.09
C TYR A 187 -8.72 0.90 10.07
N TYR A 188 -8.74 -0.41 9.81
CA TYR A 188 -9.98 -1.18 9.72
C TYR A 188 -9.90 -2.48 10.53
N PHE A 189 -11.04 -2.86 11.11
CA PHE A 189 -11.21 -4.14 11.82
C PHE A 189 -11.26 -5.36 10.90
N THR A 190 -11.45 -5.14 9.60
CA THR A 190 -11.50 -6.17 8.56
C THR A 190 -10.74 -5.68 7.32
N ASN A 191 -10.47 -6.56 6.37
CA ASN A 191 -9.80 -6.17 5.12
C ASN A 191 -10.71 -5.27 4.27
N HIS A 192 -10.44 -3.97 4.29
CA HIS A 192 -11.26 -2.96 3.60
C HIS A 192 -11.35 -3.21 2.10
N THR A 193 -10.20 -3.37 1.44
CA THR A 193 -10.14 -3.51 -0.01
C THR A 193 -10.94 -4.72 -0.48
N SER A 194 -10.76 -5.87 0.19
CA SER A 194 -11.43 -7.11 -0.17
C SER A 194 -12.95 -7.01 -0.02
N TYR A 195 -13.43 -6.37 1.05
CA TYR A 195 -14.86 -6.16 1.26
C TYR A 195 -15.46 -5.23 0.20
N VAL A 196 -14.80 -4.10 -0.07
CA VAL A 196 -15.26 -3.14 -1.07
C VAL A 196 -15.32 -3.81 -2.45
N VAL A 197 -14.28 -4.57 -2.82
CA VAL A 197 -14.25 -5.35 -4.07
C VAL A 197 -15.40 -6.36 -4.15
N ALA A 198 -15.63 -7.15 -3.09
CA ALA A 198 -16.67 -8.16 -3.07
C ALA A 198 -18.07 -7.56 -3.22
N ILE A 199 -18.37 -6.50 -2.46
CA ILE A 199 -19.65 -5.78 -2.52
C ILE A 199 -19.83 -5.13 -3.89
N ALA A 200 -18.82 -4.38 -4.37
CA ALA A 200 -18.90 -3.69 -5.66
C ALA A 200 -19.10 -4.67 -6.82
N LYS A 201 -18.37 -5.78 -6.83
CA LYS A 201 -18.49 -6.82 -7.87
C LYS A 201 -19.86 -7.51 -7.85
N ALA A 202 -20.37 -7.85 -6.66
CA ALA A 202 -21.70 -8.45 -6.53
C ALA A 202 -22.80 -7.46 -6.96
N LEU A 203 -22.71 -6.21 -6.54
CA LEU A 203 -23.65 -5.15 -6.93
C LEU A 203 -23.63 -4.89 -8.44
N ALA A 204 -22.44 -4.84 -9.05
CA ALA A 204 -22.30 -4.68 -10.50
C ALA A 204 -22.93 -5.84 -11.29
N LYS A 205 -22.82 -7.08 -10.78
CA LYS A 205 -23.47 -8.25 -11.38
C LYS A 205 -24.98 -8.19 -11.30
N GLU A 206 -25.54 -7.85 -10.13
CA GLU A 206 -26.99 -7.70 -9.94
C GLU A 206 -27.58 -6.57 -10.81
N LEU A 207 -26.80 -5.50 -11.01
CA LEU A 207 -27.13 -4.39 -11.93
C LEU A 207 -26.91 -4.72 -13.41
N LYS A 208 -26.45 -5.93 -13.73
CA LYS A 208 -26.23 -6.42 -15.11
C LYS A 208 -25.25 -5.57 -15.92
N PHE A 209 -24.20 -5.05 -15.28
CA PHE A 209 -23.07 -4.48 -16.01
C PHE A 209 -22.41 -5.55 -16.90
N THR A 210 -21.76 -5.10 -17.98
CA THR A 210 -21.01 -6.03 -18.84
C THR A 210 -19.81 -6.61 -18.09
N GLU A 211 -19.35 -7.81 -18.44
CA GLU A 211 -18.16 -8.42 -17.83
C GLU A 211 -16.94 -7.48 -17.87
N ARG A 212 -16.75 -6.77 -18.99
CA ARG A 212 -15.71 -5.76 -19.14
C ARG A 212 -15.83 -4.65 -18.09
N THR A 213 -17.05 -4.12 -17.88
CA THR A 213 -17.27 -3.06 -16.89
C THR A 213 -17.13 -3.58 -15.46
N ILE A 214 -17.55 -4.82 -15.19
CA ILE A 214 -17.36 -5.47 -13.88
C ILE A 214 -15.87 -5.62 -13.55
N GLU A 215 -15.05 -6.01 -14.53
CA GLU A 215 -13.60 -6.07 -14.38
C GLU A 215 -13.00 -4.69 -14.08
N GLU A 216 -13.44 -3.64 -14.79
CA GLU A 216 -12.96 -2.27 -14.57
C GLU A 216 -13.36 -1.72 -13.19
N ILE A 217 -14.61 -1.96 -12.75
CA ILE A 217 -15.07 -1.68 -11.38
C ILE A 217 -14.22 -2.44 -10.35
N THR A 218 -13.91 -3.71 -10.61
CA THR A 218 -13.12 -4.56 -9.70
C THR A 218 -11.68 -4.04 -9.55
N LEU A 219 -11.06 -3.62 -10.67
CA LEU A 219 -9.73 -3.02 -10.64
C LEU A 219 -9.73 -1.68 -9.90
N ALA A 220 -10.72 -0.82 -10.16
CA ALA A 220 -10.89 0.46 -9.46
C ALA A 220 -11.10 0.24 -7.95
N ALA A 221 -11.99 -0.66 -7.55
CA ALA A 221 -12.24 -0.99 -6.15
C ALA A 221 -11.00 -1.54 -5.44
N THR A 222 -10.15 -2.29 -6.15
CA THR A 222 -8.88 -2.79 -5.59
C THR A 222 -7.90 -1.64 -5.33
N LEU A 223 -7.91 -0.61 -6.19
CA LEU A 223 -7.07 0.58 -6.10
C LEU A 223 -7.62 1.67 -5.16
N ILE A 224 -8.72 1.41 -4.43
CA ILE A 224 -9.42 2.45 -3.66
C ILE A 224 -8.54 3.16 -2.63
N ASN A 225 -7.57 2.44 -2.06
CA ASN A 225 -6.63 2.97 -1.09
C ASN A 225 -5.43 3.70 -1.73
N LEU A 226 -5.21 3.57 -3.04
CA LEU A 226 -4.04 4.15 -3.70
C LEU A 226 -3.98 5.69 -3.57
N PRO A 227 -5.07 6.45 -3.81
CA PRO A 227 -5.07 7.90 -3.57
C PRO A 227 -4.94 8.25 -2.07
N MET A 228 -5.29 7.33 -1.16
CA MET A 228 -5.21 7.55 0.29
C MET A 228 -3.78 7.46 0.83
N LEU A 229 -2.86 6.80 0.15
CA LEU A 229 -1.50 6.60 0.65
C LEU A 229 -0.71 7.88 0.86
N VAL A 230 -1.04 8.95 0.11
CA VAL A 230 -0.39 10.26 0.22
C VAL A 230 -1.15 11.22 1.16
N MET A 231 -2.27 10.78 1.73
CA MET A 231 -3.10 11.62 2.60
C MET A 231 -2.51 11.70 4.02
N PRO A 232 -2.56 12.88 4.66
CA PRO A 232 -2.25 13.02 6.08
C PRO A 232 -3.06 12.04 6.95
N LYS A 233 -2.45 11.47 8.00
CA LYS A 233 -3.06 10.48 8.92
C LYS A 233 -4.46 10.88 9.37
N ARG A 234 -4.69 12.17 9.66
CA ARG A 234 -6.01 12.67 10.11
C ARG A 234 -7.13 12.37 9.12
N PHE A 235 -6.87 12.34 7.82
CA PHE A 235 -7.88 12.07 6.79
C PHE A 235 -8.14 10.59 6.52
N LEU A 236 -7.28 9.70 7.03
CA LEU A 236 -7.47 8.26 6.91
C LEU A 236 -8.53 7.72 7.89
N LEU A 237 -8.88 8.51 8.91
CA LEU A 237 -9.78 8.12 10.00
C LEU A 237 -11.21 8.62 9.82
N TYR A 238 -11.45 9.61 8.94
CA TYR A 238 -12.76 10.19 8.74
C TYR A 238 -13.27 9.96 7.32
N ASP A 239 -14.58 9.80 7.20
CA ASP A 239 -15.23 9.97 5.92
C ASP A 239 -15.24 11.48 5.61
N PRO A 240 -14.89 11.92 4.38
CA PRO A 240 -14.90 13.33 4.04
C PRO A 240 -16.25 14.01 4.28
N TYR A 241 -17.36 13.28 4.21
CA TYR A 241 -18.70 13.82 4.50
C TYR A 241 -18.92 14.18 5.98
N ASP A 242 -18.06 13.70 6.87
CA ASP A 242 -18.13 13.95 8.31
C ASP A 242 -17.11 15.03 8.76
N LEU A 243 -16.32 15.60 7.84
CA LEU A 243 -15.33 16.64 8.12
C LEU A 243 -15.95 18.06 8.19
N GLU A 244 -15.33 18.93 9.00
CA GLU A 244 -15.63 20.37 8.98
C GLU A 244 -15.30 20.99 7.62
N GLN A 245 -15.95 22.11 7.28
CA GLN A 245 -15.90 22.67 5.92
C GLN A 245 -14.48 22.96 5.40
N SER A 246 -13.58 23.51 6.24
CA SER A 246 -12.20 23.79 5.84
C SER A 246 -11.39 22.51 5.60
N ASP A 247 -11.56 21.50 6.45
CA ASP A 247 -10.87 20.21 6.33
C ASP A 247 -11.43 19.38 5.17
N ASN A 248 -12.74 19.44 4.93
CA ASN A 248 -13.40 18.82 3.77
C ASN A 248 -12.86 19.39 2.45
N LYS A 249 -12.76 20.72 2.34
CA LYS A 249 -12.19 21.36 1.15
C LYS A 249 -10.74 20.92 0.93
N PHE A 250 -9.94 20.90 2.01
CA PHE A 250 -8.53 20.50 1.92
C PHE A 250 -8.37 19.01 1.56
N PHE A 251 -9.23 18.13 2.09
CA PHE A 251 -9.29 16.73 1.70
C PHE A 251 -9.49 16.58 0.19
N PHE A 252 -10.47 17.27 -0.39
CA PHE A 252 -10.78 17.14 -1.82
C PHE A 252 -9.68 17.71 -2.72
N THR A 253 -8.98 18.76 -2.29
CA THR A 253 -7.78 19.26 -2.98
C THR A 253 -6.70 18.18 -3.05
N LEU A 254 -6.32 17.59 -1.92
CA LEU A 254 -5.30 16.53 -1.89
C LEU A 254 -5.75 15.29 -2.65
N TYR A 255 -7.04 14.94 -2.58
CA TYR A 255 -7.59 13.82 -3.34
C TYR A 255 -7.47 14.05 -4.85
N GLN A 256 -7.84 15.24 -5.34
CA GLN A 256 -7.72 15.58 -6.76
C GLN A 256 -6.26 15.56 -7.22
N GLU A 257 -5.32 16.10 -6.44
CA GLU A 257 -3.89 16.04 -6.77
C GLU A 257 -3.38 14.60 -6.90
N ALA A 258 -3.83 13.71 -6.01
CA ALA A 258 -3.50 12.28 -6.08
C ALA A 258 -4.10 11.64 -7.35
N ILE A 259 -5.37 11.93 -7.66
CA ILE A 259 -6.05 11.43 -8.86
C ILE A 259 -5.36 11.93 -10.14
N ASP A 260 -4.98 13.21 -10.21
CA ASP A 260 -4.31 13.80 -11.37
C ASP A 260 -2.97 13.10 -11.62
N THR A 261 -2.20 12.87 -10.55
CA THR A 261 -0.91 12.20 -10.63
C THR A 261 -1.06 10.73 -11.08
N LEU A 262 -2.05 10.02 -10.56
CA LEU A 262 -2.32 8.62 -10.91
C LEU A 262 -2.91 8.47 -12.31
N SER A 263 -3.65 9.47 -12.80
CA SER A 263 -4.25 9.48 -14.14
C SER A 263 -3.21 9.55 -15.27
N LEU A 264 -1.97 9.92 -14.95
CA LEU A 264 -0.83 9.86 -15.88
C LEU A 264 -0.38 8.42 -16.16
N ILE A 265 -0.74 7.46 -15.29
CA ILE A 265 -0.41 6.06 -15.46
C ILE A 265 -1.41 5.42 -16.42
N GLU A 266 -1.02 5.30 -17.70
CA GLU A 266 -1.87 4.82 -18.79
C GLU A 266 -2.55 3.47 -18.49
N ILE A 267 -1.83 2.55 -17.84
CA ILE A 267 -2.30 1.18 -17.55
C ILE A 267 -3.50 1.13 -16.59
N ILE A 268 -3.67 2.14 -15.73
CA ILE A 268 -4.76 2.22 -14.73
C ILE A 268 -5.65 3.44 -14.93
N LYS A 269 -5.50 4.18 -16.04
CA LYS A 269 -6.24 5.42 -16.27
C LYS A 269 -7.76 5.24 -16.21
N GLY A 270 -8.30 4.15 -16.76
CA GLY A 270 -9.73 3.81 -16.68
C GLY A 270 -10.19 3.64 -15.23
N PRO A 271 -9.61 2.70 -14.46
CA PRO A 271 -9.87 2.56 -13.02
C PRO A 271 -9.73 3.86 -12.20
N ILE A 272 -8.69 4.67 -12.45
CA ILE A 272 -8.50 5.95 -11.76
C ILE A 272 -9.59 6.98 -12.12
N THR A 273 -10.09 6.95 -13.36
CA THR A 273 -11.23 7.80 -13.76
C THR A 273 -12.48 7.47 -12.94
N ILE A 274 -12.76 6.19 -12.68
CA ILE A 274 -13.85 5.79 -11.79
C ILE A 274 -13.59 6.29 -10.36
N LEU A 275 -12.36 6.08 -9.86
CA LEU A 275 -11.98 6.53 -8.51
C LEU A 275 -12.10 8.05 -8.33
N SER A 276 -11.86 8.85 -9.37
CA SER A 276 -12.02 10.31 -9.30
C SER A 276 -13.41 10.77 -8.87
N GLN A 277 -14.42 9.91 -8.97
CA GLN A 277 -15.82 10.23 -8.69
C GLN A 277 -16.41 9.47 -7.50
N ILE A 278 -15.65 8.67 -6.74
CA ILE A 278 -16.24 7.85 -5.64
C ILE A 278 -16.76 8.70 -4.47
N TRP A 279 -16.32 9.94 -4.38
CA TRP A 279 -16.79 10.92 -3.40
C TRP A 279 -17.75 11.96 -4.01
N GLU A 280 -18.10 11.79 -5.28
CA GLU A 280 -19.19 12.54 -5.91
C GLU A 280 -20.53 11.89 -5.55
N ASN A 281 -21.60 12.67 -5.60
CA ASN A 281 -22.94 12.15 -5.41
C ASN A 281 -23.96 12.91 -6.25
N ARG A 282 -25.08 12.26 -6.57
CA ARG A 282 -26.10 12.84 -7.46
C ARG A 282 -26.75 14.13 -6.95
N ALA A 283 -26.60 14.45 -5.66
CA ALA A 283 -27.08 15.70 -5.09
C ALA A 283 -26.10 16.88 -5.26
N GLY A 284 -24.92 16.66 -5.87
CA GLY A 284 -23.93 17.71 -6.10
C GLY A 284 -23.17 18.15 -4.85
N SER A 285 -23.43 17.52 -3.70
CA SER A 285 -22.76 17.87 -2.43
C SER A 285 -21.46 17.10 -2.20
N GLY A 286 -21.06 16.28 -3.17
CA GLY A 286 -19.82 15.50 -3.17
C GLY A 286 -18.66 16.32 -3.70
N GLY A 287 -17.50 15.70 -3.88
CA GLY A 287 -16.32 16.32 -4.47
C GLY A 287 -15.42 15.28 -5.12
N PRO A 288 -14.35 15.72 -5.81
CA PRO A 288 -13.80 17.09 -5.83
C PRO A 288 -14.39 18.04 -6.90
N ASN A 289 -15.12 17.54 -7.89
CA ASN A 289 -15.65 18.31 -9.02
C ASN A 289 -17.10 18.76 -8.83
N HIS A 290 -17.77 18.31 -7.76
CA HIS A 290 -19.16 18.64 -7.44
C HIS A 290 -20.14 18.21 -8.55
N LEU A 291 -19.91 17.02 -9.09
CA LEU A 291 -20.75 16.44 -10.15
C LEU A 291 -22.15 16.14 -9.60
N GLU A 292 -23.17 16.32 -10.45
CA GLU A 292 -24.57 16.11 -10.06
C GLU A 292 -25.33 15.20 -11.04
N GLY A 293 -26.41 14.59 -10.56
CA GLY A 293 -27.31 13.77 -11.36
C GLY A 293 -26.60 12.67 -12.18
N GLN A 294 -26.82 12.69 -13.49
CA GLN A 294 -26.26 11.67 -14.40
C GLN A 294 -24.79 11.90 -14.76
N ALA A 295 -24.19 13.03 -14.34
CA ALA A 295 -22.76 13.28 -14.55
C ALA A 295 -21.88 12.36 -13.68
N VAL A 296 -22.43 11.87 -12.55
CA VAL A 296 -21.74 10.91 -11.68
C VAL A 296 -21.85 9.50 -12.26
N LEU A 297 -20.70 8.90 -12.57
CA LEU A 297 -20.60 7.54 -13.10
C LEU A 297 -21.34 6.53 -12.22
N ARG A 298 -22.09 5.61 -12.83
CA ARG A 298 -22.76 4.53 -12.08
C ARG A 298 -21.74 3.56 -11.49
N GLU A 299 -20.65 3.33 -12.21
CA GLU A 299 -19.48 2.55 -11.79
C GLU A 299 -18.89 3.12 -10.49
N ALA A 300 -18.74 4.45 -10.41
CA ALA A 300 -18.22 5.11 -9.22
C ALA A 300 -19.20 4.99 -8.05
N GLN A 301 -20.50 5.08 -8.29
CA GLN A 301 -21.52 4.91 -7.26
C GLN A 301 -21.58 3.50 -6.69
N VAL A 302 -21.36 2.47 -7.51
CA VAL A 302 -21.24 1.08 -7.06
C VAL A 302 -20.11 0.93 -6.04
N ILE A 303 -18.95 1.53 -6.33
CA ILE A 303 -17.79 1.53 -5.42
C ILE A 303 -18.05 2.43 -4.20
N ALA A 304 -18.66 3.60 -4.39
CA ALA A 304 -18.97 4.56 -3.34
C ALA A 304 -19.87 3.95 -2.26
N ILE A 305 -20.95 3.26 -2.65
CA ILE A 305 -21.82 2.56 -1.70
C ILE A 305 -21.03 1.51 -0.90
N ALA A 306 -20.24 0.67 -1.57
CA ALA A 306 -19.45 -0.36 -0.92
C ALA A 306 -18.44 0.24 0.08
N ASN A 307 -17.74 1.30 -0.34
CA ASN A 307 -16.77 2.04 0.46
C ASN A 307 -17.41 2.70 1.69
N ILE A 308 -18.48 3.48 1.50
CA ILE A 308 -19.18 4.19 2.58
C ILE A 308 -19.74 3.18 3.59
N TYR A 309 -20.36 2.09 3.12
CA TYR A 309 -20.86 1.03 4.00
C TYR A 309 -19.73 0.45 4.85
N HIS A 310 -18.62 0.03 4.22
CA HIS A 310 -17.51 -0.58 4.96
C HIS A 310 -16.87 0.39 5.95
N ASN A 311 -16.62 1.64 5.55
CA ASN A 311 -16.08 2.69 6.42
C ASN A 311 -16.95 2.86 7.67
N ARG A 312 -18.26 2.94 7.50
CA ARG A 312 -19.20 3.14 8.60
C ARG A 312 -19.27 1.95 9.55
N VAL A 313 -19.07 0.72 9.07
CA VAL A 313 -19.18 -0.49 9.89
C VAL A 313 -17.85 -0.92 10.54
N TYR A 314 -16.73 -0.78 9.82
CA TYR A 314 -15.47 -1.46 10.19
C TYR A 314 -14.25 -0.54 10.33
N ARG A 315 -14.32 0.76 10.01
CA ARG A 315 -13.20 1.68 10.26
C ARG A 315 -13.03 1.94 11.76
N ILE A 316 -11.80 2.00 12.24
CA ILE A 316 -11.54 2.40 13.63
C ILE A 316 -11.88 3.88 13.84
N GLN A 317 -12.35 4.21 15.03
CA GLN A 317 -12.65 5.58 15.42
C GLN A 317 -11.38 6.31 15.89
N PRO A 318 -11.32 7.64 15.78
CA PRO A 318 -10.14 8.43 16.19
C PRO A 318 -9.67 8.14 17.62
N PHE A 319 -10.59 8.05 18.59
CA PHE A 319 -10.24 7.74 19.99
C PHE A 319 -9.69 6.31 20.16
N GLN A 320 -10.06 5.37 19.29
CA GLN A 320 -9.54 4.01 19.30
C GLN A 320 -8.10 3.96 18.81
N VAL A 321 -7.62 4.94 18.03
CA VAL A 321 -6.20 5.00 17.63
C VAL A 321 -5.30 5.20 18.84
N THR A 322 -5.66 6.14 19.72
CA THR A 322 -4.94 6.37 20.98
C THR A 322 -4.93 5.10 21.83
N LYS A 323 -6.09 4.44 21.97
CA LYS A 323 -6.20 3.17 22.67
C LYS A 323 -5.33 2.06 22.06
N LEU A 324 -5.29 1.96 20.74
CA LEU A 324 -4.44 0.99 20.03
C LEU A 324 -2.96 1.26 20.27
N GLU A 325 -2.56 2.54 20.34
CA GLU A 325 -1.19 2.97 20.58
C GLU A 325 -0.76 2.77 22.04
N GLU A 326 -1.68 2.91 23.02
CA GLU A 326 -1.42 2.79 24.45
C GLU A 326 -1.54 1.35 24.98
N GLU A 327 -2.61 0.66 24.59
CA GLU A 327 -2.96 -0.67 25.12
C GLU A 327 -2.53 -1.82 24.18
N GLY A 328 -2.04 -1.50 22.98
CA GLY A 328 -1.66 -2.49 21.96
C GLY A 328 -2.86 -3.26 21.40
N LEU A 329 -4.09 -2.82 21.66
CA LEU A 329 -5.30 -3.56 21.33
C LEU A 329 -6.51 -2.63 21.21
N VAL A 330 -7.33 -2.87 20.18
CA VAL A 330 -8.70 -2.33 20.12
C VAL A 330 -9.66 -3.46 19.79
N VAL A 331 -10.79 -3.45 20.49
CA VAL A 331 -11.90 -4.38 20.26
C VAL A 331 -13.13 -3.59 19.83
N GLN A 332 -13.76 -4.03 18.74
CA GLN A 332 -15.13 -3.67 18.41
C GLN A 332 -16.03 -4.87 18.75
N THR A 333 -17.00 -4.65 19.63
CA THR A 333 -17.87 -5.74 20.08
C THR A 333 -18.84 -6.17 18.99
N LYS A 334 -19.39 -7.39 19.08
CA LYS A 334 -20.47 -7.84 18.18
C LYS A 334 -21.71 -6.92 18.21
N GLU A 335 -22.03 -6.35 19.38
CA GLU A 335 -23.15 -5.42 19.56
C GLU A 335 -22.84 -4.07 18.91
N GLU A 336 -21.64 -3.54 19.11
CA GLU A 336 -21.18 -2.33 18.43
C GLU A 336 -21.19 -2.50 16.90
N THR A 337 -20.70 -3.65 16.41
CA THR A 337 -20.74 -3.97 14.98
C THR A 337 -22.17 -4.00 14.43
N PHE A 338 -23.10 -4.60 15.17
CA PHE A 338 -24.52 -4.62 14.81
C PHE A 338 -25.12 -3.20 14.78
N ASN A 339 -24.82 -2.38 15.79
CA ASN A 339 -25.30 -1.00 15.86
C ASN A 339 -24.75 -0.16 14.69
N ARG A 340 -23.46 -0.28 14.39
CA ARG A 340 -22.82 0.41 13.26
C ARG A 340 -23.38 -0.05 11.91
N HIS A 341 -23.65 -1.35 11.74
CA HIS A 341 -24.36 -1.87 10.58
C HIS A 341 -25.72 -1.20 10.39
N ASN A 342 -26.54 -1.16 11.44
CA ASN A 342 -27.86 -0.53 11.38
C ASN A 342 -27.79 0.98 11.07
N GLU A 343 -26.84 1.70 11.66
CA GLU A 343 -26.62 3.11 11.36
C GLU A 343 -26.15 3.36 9.92
N ALA A 344 -25.30 2.47 9.37
CA ALA A 344 -24.92 2.53 7.97
C ALA A 344 -26.14 2.36 7.05
N ILE A 345 -27.06 1.43 7.37
CA ILE A 345 -28.29 1.25 6.60
C ILE A 345 -29.21 2.48 6.69
N LYS A 346 -29.38 3.05 7.89
CA LYS A 346 -30.14 4.31 8.06
C LYS A 346 -29.52 5.47 7.29
N PHE A 347 -28.18 5.52 7.20
CA PHE A 347 -27.48 6.52 6.40
C PHE A 347 -27.90 6.44 4.93
N PHE A 348 -27.92 5.25 4.32
CA PHE A 348 -28.35 5.09 2.93
C PHE A 348 -29.81 5.48 2.71
N TYR A 349 -30.72 5.16 3.65
CA TYR A 349 -32.10 5.65 3.59
C TYR A 349 -32.18 7.19 3.60
N ARG A 350 -31.41 7.86 4.46
CA ARG A 350 -31.39 9.35 4.54
C ARG A 350 -30.73 10.00 3.32
N LYS A 351 -29.79 9.30 2.69
CA LYS A 351 -29.00 9.78 1.54
C LYS A 351 -29.39 9.07 0.24
N ALA A 352 -30.63 8.63 0.10
CA ALA A 352 -31.07 7.91 -1.10
C ALA A 352 -30.85 8.76 -2.39
N ASN A 353 -31.03 10.08 -2.31
CA ASN A 353 -30.82 11.00 -3.42
C ASN A 353 -29.35 11.20 -3.84
N TRP A 354 -28.39 10.65 -3.08
CA TRP A 354 -26.97 10.68 -3.46
C TRP A 354 -26.64 9.67 -4.57
N PHE A 355 -27.51 8.70 -4.81
CA PHE A 355 -27.24 7.57 -5.69
C PHE A 355 -28.31 7.44 -6.77
N ASP A 356 -27.94 6.74 -7.83
CA ASP A 356 -28.84 6.17 -8.81
C ASP A 356 -29.82 5.23 -8.12
N SER A 357 -31.10 5.37 -8.47
CA SER A 357 -32.17 4.64 -7.79
C SER A 357 -31.96 3.13 -7.87
N ASP A 358 -31.53 2.62 -9.01
CA ASP A 358 -31.31 1.18 -9.18
C ASP A 358 -30.11 0.72 -8.36
N VAL A 359 -28.99 1.47 -8.40
CA VAL A 359 -27.79 1.17 -7.62
C VAL A 359 -28.11 1.13 -6.12
N HIS A 360 -28.83 2.13 -5.61
CA HIS A 360 -29.26 2.21 -4.22
C HIS A 360 -30.21 1.07 -3.84
N ASN A 361 -31.26 0.86 -4.63
CA ASN A 361 -32.30 -0.12 -4.31
C ASN A 361 -31.76 -1.55 -4.38
N THR A 362 -30.91 -1.86 -5.36
CA THR A 362 -30.24 -3.16 -5.45
C THR A 362 -29.32 -3.40 -4.27
N PHE A 363 -28.54 -2.40 -3.83
CA PHE A 363 -27.72 -2.53 -2.62
C PHE A 363 -28.58 -2.79 -1.37
N GLN A 364 -29.67 -2.04 -1.17
CA GLN A 364 -30.56 -2.26 -0.04
C GLN A 364 -31.19 -3.67 -0.04
N ASP A 365 -31.59 -4.16 -1.22
CA ASP A 365 -32.11 -5.51 -1.38
C ASP A 365 -31.04 -6.58 -1.07
N MET A 366 -29.81 -6.39 -1.55
CA MET A 366 -28.69 -7.28 -1.25
C MET A 366 -28.39 -7.36 0.26
N VAL A 367 -28.40 -6.22 0.96
CA VAL A 367 -28.25 -6.17 2.42
C VAL A 367 -29.38 -6.95 3.08
N LYS A 368 -30.63 -6.66 2.72
CA LYS A 368 -31.82 -7.32 3.30
C LYS A 368 -31.79 -8.84 3.11
N LYS A 369 -31.35 -9.30 1.93
CA LYS A 369 -31.24 -10.71 1.57
C LYS A 369 -29.97 -11.39 2.08
N ARG A 370 -29.02 -10.64 2.64
CA ARG A 370 -27.69 -11.15 3.01
C ARG A 370 -27.01 -11.84 1.82
N ALA A 371 -27.05 -11.19 0.66
CA ALA A 371 -26.70 -11.78 -0.63
C ALA A 371 -25.25 -12.30 -0.71
N ILE A 372 -24.33 -11.72 0.05
CA ILE A 372 -22.92 -12.13 0.14
C ILE A 372 -22.42 -12.07 1.60
N PRO A 373 -21.37 -12.83 1.97
CA PRO A 373 -20.81 -12.84 3.31
C PRO A 373 -20.43 -11.46 3.85
N GLU A 374 -19.90 -10.56 3.01
CA GLU A 374 -19.43 -9.23 3.38
C GLU A 374 -20.57 -8.27 3.80
N LEU A 375 -21.82 -8.60 3.43
CA LEU A 375 -23.02 -7.90 3.88
C LEU A 375 -23.65 -8.54 5.13
N VAL A 376 -23.07 -9.63 5.64
CA VAL A 376 -23.45 -10.24 6.90
C VAL A 376 -22.51 -9.74 7.99
N PHE A 377 -23.03 -8.97 8.94
CA PHE A 377 -22.20 -8.52 10.06
C PHE A 377 -21.76 -9.72 10.92
N PRO A 378 -20.50 -9.75 11.37
CA PRO A 378 -19.97 -10.85 12.18
C PRO A 378 -20.66 -10.91 13.54
N LYS A 379 -20.82 -12.14 14.06
CA LYS A 379 -21.38 -12.40 15.39
C LYS A 379 -20.32 -12.49 16.49
N THR A 380 -19.06 -12.27 16.13
CA THR A 380 -17.89 -12.30 17.00
C THR A 380 -17.39 -10.88 17.26
N ASN A 381 -16.58 -10.72 18.30
CA ASN A 381 -15.85 -9.47 18.50
C ASN A 381 -14.74 -9.36 17.43
N LEU A 382 -14.53 -8.13 16.95
CA LEU A 382 -13.43 -7.82 16.05
C LEU A 382 -12.30 -7.22 16.84
N VAL A 383 -11.08 -7.63 16.52
CA VAL A 383 -9.90 -7.30 17.31
C VAL A 383 -8.78 -6.86 16.39
N ILE A 384 -8.17 -5.72 16.71
CA ILE A 384 -6.89 -5.29 16.15
C ILE A 384 -5.89 -5.36 17.30
N ARG A 385 -4.81 -6.12 17.13
CA ARG A 385 -3.71 -6.25 18.10
C ARG A 385 -2.45 -5.70 17.48
N ASN A 386 -1.73 -4.85 18.21
CA ASN A 386 -0.43 -4.24 17.93
C ASN A 386 -0.31 -3.66 16.51
N PHE A 387 0.25 -2.44 16.39
CA PHE A 387 0.69 -1.93 15.09
C PHE A 387 1.94 -2.70 14.64
N ASP A 388 1.82 -3.98 14.29
CA ASP A 388 2.92 -4.65 13.60
C ASP A 388 2.87 -4.24 12.13
N LEU A 389 3.58 -3.16 11.82
CA LEU A 389 3.85 -2.71 10.45
C LEU A 389 4.51 -3.80 9.59
N ARG A 390 4.90 -4.95 10.16
CA ARG A 390 5.57 -6.06 9.47
C ARG A 390 4.64 -7.22 9.10
N THR A 391 3.45 -7.35 9.69
CA THR A 391 2.58 -8.51 9.45
C THR A 391 1.32 -8.11 8.68
N LEU A 392 1.52 -7.88 7.39
CA LEU A 392 0.51 -8.07 6.34
C LEU A 392 0.08 -9.55 6.25
N ARG A 393 -0.48 -10.13 7.32
CA ARG A 393 -1.10 -11.45 7.26
C ARG A 393 -2.61 -11.28 7.14
N SER A 394 -3.18 -12.03 6.20
CA SER A 394 -4.62 -12.24 6.08
C SER A 394 -5.22 -12.55 7.44
N VAL A 395 -6.27 -11.81 7.80
CA VAL A 395 -7.12 -12.14 8.93
C VAL A 395 -7.75 -13.50 8.63
N GLU A 396 -7.15 -14.58 9.12
CA GLU A 396 -7.88 -15.83 9.29
C GLU A 396 -8.92 -15.56 10.38
N LEU A 397 -10.19 -15.74 10.01
CA LEU A 397 -11.29 -15.78 10.97
C LEU A 397 -11.05 -17.00 11.85
N ASP A 398 -10.48 -16.78 13.04
CA ASP A 398 -10.38 -17.79 14.07
C ASP A 398 -11.78 -18.37 14.32
N LYS A 399 -11.96 -19.64 13.97
CA LYS A 399 -13.25 -20.34 14.07
C LYS A 399 -13.48 -20.99 15.43
N ASP A 400 -12.49 -21.01 16.32
CA ASP A 400 -12.60 -21.71 17.59
C ASP A 400 -12.46 -20.76 18.78
N LEU A 401 -13.59 -20.23 19.24
CA LEU A 401 -13.75 -19.74 20.61
C LEU A 401 -14.39 -20.85 21.43
N THR A 402 -13.59 -21.77 21.92
CA THR A 402 -13.93 -22.58 23.09
C THR A 402 -12.68 -22.78 23.95
N GLU A 403 -12.83 -22.44 25.22
CA GLU A 403 -11.96 -22.73 26.37
C GLU A 403 -10.87 -21.70 26.72
N ILE A 404 -11.09 -21.07 27.87
CA ILE A 404 -10.08 -20.42 28.70
C ILE A 404 -9.50 -21.53 29.59
N PRO A 405 -8.18 -21.80 29.58
CA PRO A 405 -7.56 -22.52 30.67
C PRO A 405 -6.97 -21.56 31.70
N SER A 406 -7.34 -21.80 32.94
CA SER A 406 -6.76 -21.26 34.16
C SER A 406 -5.40 -21.89 34.48
N GLU A 407 -4.57 -21.10 35.15
CA GLU A 407 -3.45 -21.46 36.03
C GLU A 407 -2.12 -21.98 35.44
N ALA A 408 -1.11 -21.12 35.63
CA ALA A 408 0.21 -21.37 36.25
C ALA A 408 1.05 -22.57 35.81
N GLU A 409 2.14 -22.29 35.09
CA GLU A 409 3.43 -22.95 35.33
C GLU A 409 4.57 -21.91 35.29
N GLU A 410 5.45 -22.02 36.29
CA GLU A 410 6.64 -21.21 36.52
C GLU A 410 7.74 -21.54 35.49
N GLU A 411 8.37 -20.50 34.93
CA GLU A 411 9.76 -20.60 34.45
C GLU A 411 10.62 -19.52 35.10
N LYS A 412 11.67 -19.99 35.78
CA LYS A 412 12.72 -19.20 36.43
C LYS A 412 13.67 -18.62 35.38
N GLY A 413 14.00 -17.32 35.48
CA GLY A 413 15.14 -16.76 34.74
C GLY A 413 15.41 -15.29 35.03
N GLN A 414 16.45 -15.04 35.84
CA GLN A 414 17.24 -13.80 35.96
C GLN A 414 16.52 -12.51 36.43
N ALA A 415 16.84 -12.08 37.65
CA ALA A 415 16.47 -10.77 38.18
C ALA A 415 17.23 -9.66 37.44
N GLU A 416 16.65 -9.12 36.38
CA GLU A 416 16.99 -7.78 35.89
C GLU A 416 16.52 -6.77 36.94
N THR A 417 17.45 -5.99 37.47
CA THR A 417 17.14 -4.90 38.40
C THR A 417 16.35 -3.85 37.62
N GLN A 418 15.07 -3.67 37.96
CA GLN A 418 14.24 -2.63 37.34
C GLN A 418 14.91 -1.26 37.53
N PRO A 419 15.04 -0.45 36.46
CA PRO A 419 15.69 0.85 36.55
C PRO A 419 14.90 1.78 37.48
N ILE A 420 15.59 2.35 38.47
CA ILE A 420 14.96 3.23 39.47
C ILE A 420 14.65 4.58 38.81
N GLU A 421 13.37 4.94 38.75
CA GLU A 421 12.91 6.25 38.28
C GLU A 421 13.32 7.35 39.28
N ARG A 422 13.80 8.49 38.74
CA ARG A 422 14.09 9.70 39.52
C ARG A 422 13.62 10.95 38.80
N GLU A 423 13.02 11.85 39.56
CA GLU A 423 12.66 13.17 39.09
C GLU A 423 13.90 14.09 39.13
N ILE A 424 14.27 14.67 37.99
CA ILE A 424 15.45 15.53 37.84
C ILE A 424 15.02 16.87 37.26
N ARG A 425 15.62 17.96 37.77
CA ARG A 425 15.42 19.30 37.19
C ARG A 425 15.99 19.38 35.78
N VAL A 426 15.26 20.01 34.87
CA VAL A 426 15.59 20.09 33.43
C VAL A 426 17.00 20.67 33.18
N GLU A 427 17.49 21.56 34.06
CA GLU A 427 18.83 22.15 33.91
C GLU A 427 19.96 21.13 34.15
N LYS A 428 19.67 20.03 34.86
CA LYS A 428 20.63 18.96 35.20
C LYS A 428 20.64 17.79 34.22
N LEU A 429 19.85 17.85 33.13
CA LEU A 429 19.85 16.81 32.11
C LEU A 429 21.20 16.73 31.40
N LYS A 430 21.64 15.50 31.14
CA LYS A 430 22.89 15.20 30.44
C LYS A 430 22.63 14.22 29.30
N PRO A 431 23.39 14.30 28.18
CA PRO A 431 23.29 13.33 27.10
C PRO A 431 23.44 11.89 27.61
N GLY A 432 22.64 10.98 27.07
CA GLY A 432 22.61 9.57 27.46
C GLY A 432 21.65 9.19 28.59
N MET A 433 21.02 10.17 29.26
CA MET A 433 19.90 9.91 30.19
C MET A 433 18.70 9.35 29.43
N ILE A 434 17.94 8.46 30.06
CA ILE A 434 16.75 7.84 29.47
C ILE A 434 15.51 8.38 30.17
N VAL A 435 14.54 8.86 29.39
CA VAL A 435 13.27 9.41 29.88
C VAL A 435 12.43 8.29 30.49
N ALA A 436 12.03 8.42 31.75
CA ALA A 436 11.25 7.39 32.45
C ALA A 436 9.74 7.57 32.30
N GLN A 437 9.27 8.76 31.95
CA GLN A 437 7.87 9.02 31.62
C GLN A 437 7.79 10.05 30.49
N ASN A 438 6.77 9.96 29.65
CA ASN A 438 6.55 10.91 28.55
C ASN A 438 6.69 12.37 29.03
N ILE A 439 7.57 13.12 28.37
CA ILE A 439 7.70 14.57 28.59
C ILE A 439 6.56 15.22 27.80
N VAL A 440 5.54 15.68 28.52
CA VAL A 440 4.33 16.28 27.95
C VAL A 440 4.25 17.77 28.23
N THR A 441 3.76 18.54 27.26
CA THR A 441 3.41 19.94 27.48
C THR A 441 2.21 20.07 28.43
N LYS A 442 2.01 21.26 28.99
CA LYS A 442 0.80 21.57 29.77
C LYS A 442 -0.52 21.35 29.00
N THR A 443 -0.47 21.34 27.66
CA THR A 443 -1.63 21.08 26.79
C THR A 443 -1.76 19.59 26.41
N GLY A 444 -0.96 18.70 26.99
CA GLY A 444 -1.04 17.25 26.77
C GLY A 444 -0.30 16.73 25.53
N ILE A 445 0.56 17.54 24.89
CA ILE A 445 1.33 17.12 23.72
C ILE A 445 2.62 16.44 24.17
N VAL A 446 2.86 15.20 23.72
CA VAL A 446 4.12 14.49 24.01
C VAL A 446 5.25 15.07 23.15
N ILE A 447 6.27 15.65 23.81
CA ILE A 447 7.47 16.19 23.16
C ILE A 447 8.54 15.10 23.04
N VAL A 448 8.69 14.29 24.09
CA VAL A 448 9.65 13.18 24.14
C VAL A 448 8.99 11.99 24.79
N ARG A 449 9.09 10.81 24.16
CA ARG A 449 8.52 9.58 24.69
C ARG A 449 9.38 8.97 25.80
N GLN A 450 8.72 8.21 26.68
CA GLN A 450 9.38 7.28 27.59
C GLN A 450 10.34 6.35 26.83
N ASP A 451 11.40 5.92 27.50
CA ASP A 451 12.51 5.11 27.00
C ASP A 451 13.39 5.77 25.93
N ASN A 452 13.09 7.02 25.55
CA ASN A 452 13.93 7.75 24.63
C ASN A 452 15.21 8.22 25.32
N ARG A 453 16.35 8.06 24.63
CA ARG A 453 17.66 8.49 25.10
C ARG A 453 17.90 9.93 24.69
N LEU A 454 18.19 10.78 25.67
CA LEU A 454 18.39 12.20 25.44
C LEU A 454 19.74 12.46 24.74
N ASP A 455 19.70 13.06 23.56
CA ASP A 455 20.85 13.66 22.89
C ASP A 455 20.95 15.17 23.19
N GLU A 456 22.01 15.82 22.73
CA GLU A 456 22.25 17.25 22.99
C GLU A 456 21.12 18.15 22.45
N ALA A 457 20.63 17.87 21.24
CA ALA A 457 19.58 18.66 20.59
C ALA A 457 18.23 18.51 21.32
N LEU A 458 17.88 17.31 21.78
CA LEU A 458 16.69 17.07 22.58
C LEU A 458 16.75 17.80 23.93
N ILE A 459 17.92 17.80 24.58
CA ILE A 459 18.11 18.46 25.87
C ILE A 459 17.95 19.97 25.74
N GLU A 460 18.50 20.58 24.69
CA GLU A 460 18.32 22.00 24.41
C GLU A 460 16.84 22.34 24.15
N ASN A 461 16.14 21.53 23.37
CA ASN A 461 14.71 21.71 23.11
C ASN A 461 13.86 21.58 24.39
N ILE A 462 14.14 20.59 25.26
CA ILE A 462 13.43 20.43 26.54
C ILE A 462 13.71 21.63 27.45
N LYS A 463 14.96 22.11 27.53
CA LYS A 463 15.33 23.29 28.32
C LYS A 463 14.60 24.54 27.84
N TYR A 464 14.62 24.80 26.53
CA TYR A 464 13.92 25.92 25.92
C TYR A 464 12.43 25.90 26.25
N LEU A 465 11.76 24.75 26.06
CA LEU A 465 10.33 24.62 26.33
C LEU A 465 9.98 24.72 27.83
N ALA A 466 10.88 24.32 28.73
CA ALA A 466 10.71 24.51 30.16
C ALA A 466 10.89 25.99 30.57
N GLU A 467 11.83 26.71 29.96
CA GLU A 467 12.05 28.14 30.17
C GLU A 467 10.88 28.99 29.68
N THR A 468 10.26 28.63 28.54
CA THR A 468 9.05 29.28 28.03
C THR A 468 7.78 28.87 28.80
N GLY A 469 7.90 28.01 29.81
CA GLY A 469 6.81 27.58 30.68
C GLY A 469 5.83 26.58 30.06
N LEU A 470 6.19 25.98 28.91
CA LEU A 470 5.39 24.98 28.19
C LEU A 470 5.58 23.57 28.75
N LEU A 471 6.73 23.30 29.40
CA LEU A 471 7.03 22.07 30.12
C LEU A 471 7.20 22.29 31.63
N PRO A 472 7.03 21.26 32.47
CA PRO A 472 7.43 21.30 33.87
C PRO A 472 8.96 21.46 34.01
N LYS A 473 9.41 22.08 35.10
CA LYS A 473 10.84 22.29 35.39
C LYS A 473 11.57 21.03 35.87
N GLN A 474 10.83 19.95 36.10
CA GLN A 474 11.36 18.65 36.46
C GLN A 474 10.74 17.59 35.56
N ILE A 475 11.51 16.57 35.23
CA ILE A 475 11.09 15.44 34.41
C ILE A 475 11.62 14.14 35.01
N SER A 476 10.89 13.04 34.79
CA SER A 476 11.30 11.71 35.23
C SER A 476 12.32 11.08 34.27
N VAL A 477 13.46 10.64 34.80
CA VAL A 477 14.46 9.86 34.07
C VAL A 477 14.82 8.60 34.84
N TYR A 478 15.27 7.55 34.16
CA TYR A 478 15.84 6.40 34.82
C TYR A 478 17.23 6.76 35.38
N ALA A 479 17.49 6.39 36.62
CA ALA A 479 18.83 6.48 37.19
C ALA A 479 19.75 5.58 36.38
N VAL A 480 20.61 6.16 35.54
CA VAL A 480 21.65 5.40 34.82
C VAL A 480 22.53 4.77 35.89
N PRO A 481 22.61 3.42 36.02
CA PRO A 481 23.62 2.83 36.88
C PRO A 481 24.99 3.22 36.30
N PRO A 482 26.01 3.52 37.14
CA PRO A 482 27.33 3.83 36.60
C PRO A 482 27.73 2.70 35.64
N PRO A 483 28.32 3.01 34.47
CA PRO A 483 28.65 1.99 33.50
C PRO A 483 29.52 0.93 34.19
N ASN A 484 29.05 -0.33 34.18
CA ASN A 484 29.89 -1.45 34.59
C ASN A 484 31.20 -1.34 33.80
N LEU A 485 32.30 -1.20 34.54
CA LEU A 485 33.65 -1.21 34.01
C LEU A 485 33.78 -2.38 33.04
N SER A 486 34.15 -2.10 31.80
CA SER A 486 34.49 -3.12 30.80
C SER A 486 35.51 -4.09 31.40
N GLU A 487 35.35 -5.39 31.11
CA GLU A 487 36.18 -6.47 31.65
C GLU A 487 37.70 -6.33 31.40
N GLU A 488 38.14 -5.37 30.59
CA GLU A 488 39.54 -5.00 30.41
C GLU A 488 40.20 -4.29 31.61
N GLN A 489 39.46 -3.92 32.66
CA GLN A 489 40.05 -3.33 33.88
C GLN A 489 40.13 -4.28 35.09
N LYS A 490 39.74 -5.55 34.95
CA LYS A 490 39.84 -6.55 36.03
C LYS A 490 41.21 -7.23 36.17
N ASN A 491 42.18 -6.96 35.27
CA ASN A 491 43.50 -7.61 35.29
C ASN A 491 44.68 -6.72 35.72
N THR A 492 44.45 -5.66 36.51
CA THR A 492 45.57 -4.82 37.02
C THR A 492 45.59 -4.59 38.52
N GLN A 493 44.91 -5.41 39.32
CA GLN A 493 45.04 -5.41 40.79
C GLN A 493 45.11 -6.82 41.37
N GLU A 494 46.04 -7.63 40.86
CA GLU A 494 46.74 -8.63 41.66
C GLU A 494 48.23 -8.48 41.36
N THR A 495 48.88 -7.48 41.98
CA THR A 495 50.26 -7.51 42.53
C THR A 495 50.52 -6.27 43.34
#